data_AF-A0A2E8JXL9-F1
#
_entry.id   AF-A0A2E8JXL9-F1
#
_cell.length_a   1.000
_cell.length_b   1.000
_cell.length_c   1.000
_cell.angle_alpha   90.00
_cell.angle_beta   90.00
_cell.angle_gamma   90.00
#
_symmetry.space_group_name_H-M   'P 1'
#
loop_
_entity.id
_entity.type
_entity.pdbx_description
1 polymer ?
#
loop_
_entity_poly.entity_id
_entity_poly.type
_entity_poly.pdbx_seq_one_letter_code
_entity_poly.pdbx_strand_id
1 'polypeptide(L)'
;MDQDWVEPPNSRQLSRDSPQWWSAHWRRTAAVLAIFMLLVGTHIPKLEIGPPGDGPDKLLHFFAFAVIATLLRVSDLGRTTIRTGLMAFFLAIFDEVTQEIPGLNRSFDLMDLVADAGGTLTALAWCTALAPTSRGSFSHRLRQVRRFAGLRLLLASPMNWVHIATGGVLGAMLFGVLLGVVGRNPIIGPITMVVVGAMTGFVAAAVMVVEAGGRHSIKRLDRERRCLACLRATPSGGACQRCDGRYLAAPIGSGVPDRQVLLRVSILVFVLALFIVAFYFIRAIPGLSIGQVPILDAIFTWYGQLEASMSMAMDATFLGIFAA
;
A
#
# COMPACT_ATOMS: atom_id res chain seq x y z
N MET A 1 9.89 35.86 6.52
CA MET A 1 9.04 35.28 5.47
C MET A 1 9.90 34.28 4.71
N ASP A 2 9.63 32.98 4.87
CA ASP A 2 10.37 31.92 4.16
C ASP A 2 10.07 32.02 2.66
N GLN A 3 10.92 32.73 1.91
CA GLN A 3 10.84 32.88 0.44
C GLN A 3 10.98 31.54 -0.32
N ASP A 4 11.26 30.44 0.38
CA ASP A 4 11.52 29.13 -0.19
C ASP A 4 10.33 28.16 -0.09
N TRP A 5 9.20 28.59 0.47
CA TRP A 5 8.02 27.73 0.54
C TRP A 5 7.28 27.71 -0.80
N VAL A 6 7.36 26.59 -1.52
CA VAL A 6 6.56 26.34 -2.72
C VAL A 6 5.19 25.85 -2.29
N GLU A 7 4.18 26.70 -2.42
CA GLU A 7 2.79 26.27 -2.26
C GLU A 7 2.48 25.09 -3.18
N PRO A 8 1.80 24.04 -2.68
CA PRO A 8 1.31 22.99 -3.56
C PRO A 8 0.44 23.64 -4.64
N PRO A 9 0.64 23.32 -5.93
CA PRO A 9 -0.02 24.02 -7.03
C PRO A 9 -1.54 23.98 -6.85
N ASN A 10 -2.17 25.14 -7.06
CA ASN A 10 -3.62 25.24 -7.09
C ASN A 10 -4.15 24.34 -8.21
N SER A 11 -4.85 23.26 -7.84
CA SER A 11 -5.29 22.22 -8.77
C SER A 11 -6.25 22.72 -9.86
N ARG A 12 -6.81 23.92 -9.69
CA ARG A 12 -7.73 24.57 -10.65
C ARG A 12 -7.05 25.06 -11.94
N GLN A 13 -5.71 25.09 -12.03
CA GLN A 13 -4.97 25.59 -13.20
C GLN A 13 -4.16 24.50 -13.94
N LEU A 14 -4.46 23.22 -13.71
CA LEU A 14 -3.75 22.13 -14.41
C LEU A 14 -4.18 22.05 -15.88
N SER A 15 -3.33 22.59 -16.75
CA SER A 15 -3.40 22.45 -18.20
C SER A 15 -3.33 20.97 -18.63
N ARG A 16 -4.23 20.55 -19.54
CA ARG A 16 -4.38 19.15 -20.00
C ARG A 16 -3.13 18.57 -20.66
N ASP A 17 -2.27 19.43 -21.20
CA ASP A 17 -0.98 19.08 -21.81
C ASP A 17 0.17 19.00 -20.79
N SER A 18 -0.08 19.22 -19.49
CA SER A 18 0.92 19.01 -18.45
C SER A 18 0.99 17.55 -17.99
N PRO A 19 2.19 17.00 -17.73
CA PRO A 19 2.32 15.65 -17.15
C PRO A 19 1.63 15.53 -15.79
N GLN A 20 1.54 16.62 -15.01
CA GLN A 20 0.82 16.64 -13.74
C GLN A 20 -0.67 16.37 -13.92
N TRP A 21 -1.30 16.91 -14.98
CA TRP A 21 -2.69 16.61 -15.29
C TRP A 21 -2.89 15.14 -15.64
N TRP A 22 -2.03 14.59 -16.52
CA TRP A 22 -2.08 13.17 -16.88
C TRP A 22 -1.84 12.25 -15.68
N SER A 23 -0.93 12.60 -14.78
CA SER A 23 -0.72 11.89 -13.52
C SER A 23 -1.97 11.86 -12.66
N ALA A 24 -2.65 13.00 -12.51
CA ALA A 24 -3.91 13.06 -11.78
C ALA A 24 -5.01 12.24 -12.46
N HIS A 25 -5.11 12.32 -13.80
CA HIS A 25 -6.06 11.55 -14.59
C HIS A 25 -5.85 10.05 -14.38
N TRP A 26 -4.65 9.53 -14.63
CA TRP A 26 -4.38 8.10 -14.51
C TRP A 26 -4.49 7.57 -13.07
N ARG A 27 -4.09 8.33 -12.05
CA ARG A 27 -4.30 7.92 -10.65
C ARG A 27 -5.79 7.76 -10.32
N ARG A 28 -6.65 8.66 -10.82
CA ARG A 28 -8.10 8.55 -10.64
C ARG A 28 -8.68 7.37 -11.42
N THR A 29 -8.26 7.21 -12.67
CA THR A 29 -8.66 6.06 -13.49
C THR A 29 -8.28 4.74 -12.81
N ALA A 30 -7.07 4.63 -12.27
CA ALA A 30 -6.63 3.45 -11.53
C ALA A 30 -7.47 3.20 -10.27
N ALA A 31 -7.81 4.24 -9.51
CA ALA A 31 -8.69 4.10 -8.35
C ALA A 31 -10.10 3.60 -8.74
N VAL A 32 -10.69 4.15 -9.80
CA VAL A 32 -12.00 3.72 -10.31
C VAL A 32 -11.94 2.29 -10.84
N LEU A 33 -10.91 1.93 -11.59
CA LEU A 33 -10.73 0.57 -12.09
C LEU A 33 -10.53 -0.43 -10.95
N ALA A 34 -9.82 -0.07 -9.88
CA ALA A 34 -9.65 -0.94 -8.72
C ALA A 34 -10.99 -1.18 -7.99
N ILE A 35 -11.81 -0.15 -7.81
CA ILE A 35 -13.16 -0.29 -7.26
C ILE A 35 -14.02 -1.17 -8.15
N PHE A 36 -13.98 -0.96 -9.47
CA PHE A 36 -14.71 -1.79 -10.41
C PHE A 36 -14.28 -3.26 -10.35
N MET A 37 -12.97 -3.53 -10.29
CA MET A 37 -12.45 -4.90 -10.17
C MET A 37 -12.83 -5.56 -8.85
N LEU A 38 -12.87 -4.81 -7.74
CA LEU A 38 -13.41 -5.30 -6.46
C LEU A 38 -14.86 -5.74 -6.65
N LEU A 39 -15.73 -4.82 -7.10
CA LEU A 39 -17.16 -5.10 -7.25
C LEU A 39 -17.41 -6.28 -8.19
N VAL A 40 -16.66 -6.39 -9.30
CA VAL A 40 -16.77 -7.54 -10.20
C VAL A 40 -16.36 -8.84 -9.49
N GLY A 41 -15.27 -8.83 -8.72
CA GLY A 41 -14.77 -10.00 -8.01
C GLY A 41 -15.69 -10.48 -6.88
N THR A 42 -16.25 -9.55 -6.10
CA THR A 42 -17.15 -9.85 -4.98
C THR A 42 -18.54 -10.27 -5.43
N HIS A 43 -18.91 -9.99 -6.68
CA HIS A 43 -20.21 -10.35 -7.25
C HIS A 43 -20.16 -11.55 -8.20
N ILE A 44 -19.07 -12.33 -8.20
CA ILE A 44 -19.04 -13.61 -8.94
C ILE A 44 -19.95 -14.62 -8.21
N PRO A 45 -21.00 -15.16 -8.87
CA PRO A 45 -21.95 -16.05 -8.21
C PRO A 45 -21.27 -17.33 -7.68
N LYS A 46 -21.62 -17.72 -6.44
CA LYS A 46 -21.13 -18.96 -5.80
C LYS A 46 -19.59 -19.09 -5.75
N LEU A 47 -18.87 -17.97 -5.73
CA LEU A 47 -17.43 -18.00 -5.51
C LEU A 47 -17.17 -18.34 -4.04
N GLU A 48 -16.54 -19.47 -3.78
CA GLU A 48 -16.04 -19.85 -2.45
C GLU A 48 -14.54 -20.12 -2.59
N ILE A 49 -13.72 -19.30 -1.92
CA ILE A 49 -12.27 -19.45 -1.95
C ILE A 49 -11.85 -20.22 -0.70
N GLY A 50 -11.59 -21.50 -0.88
CA GLY A 50 -11.22 -22.41 0.20
C GLY A 50 -12.41 -22.96 1.00
N PRO A 51 -12.15 -23.90 1.93
CA PRO A 51 -13.18 -24.44 2.81
C PRO A 51 -13.83 -23.35 3.68
N PRO A 52 -15.10 -23.54 4.09
CA PRO A 52 -15.77 -22.63 5.02
C PRO A 52 -14.92 -22.41 6.28
N GLY A 53 -14.56 -21.16 6.57
CA GLY A 53 -13.75 -20.79 7.73
C GLY A 53 -12.22 -20.72 7.52
N ASP A 54 -11.69 -21.03 6.32
CA ASP A 54 -10.23 -21.17 6.09
C ASP A 54 -9.47 -19.82 6.00
N GLY A 55 -10.17 -18.69 6.08
CA GLY A 55 -9.61 -17.35 6.17
C GLY A 55 -9.08 -16.63 4.90
N PRO A 56 -8.89 -17.24 3.71
CA PRO A 56 -8.26 -16.54 2.59
C PRO A 56 -9.14 -15.39 2.06
N ASP A 57 -10.45 -15.52 2.16
CA ASP A 57 -11.42 -14.53 1.70
C ASP A 57 -11.26 -13.19 2.46
N LYS A 58 -11.15 -13.27 3.79
CA LYS A 58 -10.90 -12.12 4.66
C LYS A 58 -9.58 -11.42 4.37
N LEU A 59 -8.54 -12.19 4.02
CA LEU A 59 -7.25 -11.63 3.61
C LEU A 59 -7.36 -10.88 2.28
N LEU A 60 -8.16 -11.39 1.33
CA LEU A 60 -8.41 -10.74 0.05
C LEU A 60 -9.20 -9.44 0.24
N HIS A 61 -10.23 -9.44 1.10
CA HIS A 61 -11.00 -8.26 1.50
C HIS A 61 -10.09 -7.18 2.11
N PHE A 62 -9.32 -7.55 3.14
CA PHE A 62 -8.31 -6.68 3.75
C PHE A 62 -7.36 -6.09 2.70
N PHE A 63 -6.82 -6.92 1.81
CA PHE A 63 -5.88 -6.47 0.80
C PHE A 63 -6.53 -5.53 -0.22
N ALA A 64 -7.71 -5.87 -0.72
CA ALA A 64 -8.41 -5.10 -1.72
C ALA A 64 -8.76 -3.70 -1.20
N PHE A 65 -9.27 -3.60 0.03
CA PHE A 65 -9.56 -2.32 0.67
C PHE A 65 -8.29 -1.52 1.02
N ALA A 66 -7.19 -2.18 1.38
CA ALA A 66 -5.90 -1.50 1.53
C ALA A 66 -5.43 -0.87 0.21
N VAL A 67 -5.55 -1.59 -0.91
CA VAL A 67 -5.22 -1.08 -2.25
C VAL A 67 -6.14 0.07 -2.65
N ILE A 68 -7.45 -0.07 -2.46
CA ILE A 68 -8.43 0.97 -2.79
C ILE A 68 -8.20 2.22 -1.95
N ALA A 69 -8.03 2.11 -0.63
CA ALA A 69 -7.77 3.25 0.24
C ALA A 69 -6.47 3.98 -0.16
N THR A 70 -5.42 3.22 -0.51
CA THR A 70 -4.17 3.78 -1.05
C THR A 70 -4.42 4.54 -2.35
N LEU A 71 -5.15 3.93 -3.31
CA LEU A 71 -5.47 4.54 -4.60
C LEU A 71 -6.36 5.78 -4.47
N LEU A 72 -7.35 5.76 -3.57
CA LEU A 72 -8.19 6.92 -3.24
C LEU A 72 -7.35 8.06 -2.66
N ARG A 73 -6.38 7.75 -1.79
CA ARG A 73 -5.49 8.74 -1.20
C ARG A 73 -4.57 9.36 -2.27
N VAL A 74 -3.92 8.54 -3.09
CA VAL A 74 -2.99 9.05 -4.11
C VAL A 74 -3.70 9.68 -5.31
N SER A 75 -4.96 9.37 -5.60
CA SER A 75 -5.72 9.98 -6.70
C SER A 75 -6.30 11.36 -6.40
N ASP A 76 -6.12 11.83 -5.16
CA ASP A 76 -6.74 13.03 -4.62
C ASP A 76 -8.30 12.99 -4.57
N LEU A 77 -8.93 11.83 -4.83
CA LEU A 77 -10.38 11.62 -4.60
C LEU A 77 -10.68 11.63 -3.10
N GLY A 78 -9.86 10.90 -2.32
CA GLY A 78 -9.80 10.93 -0.87
C GLY A 78 -8.75 11.94 -0.37
N ARG A 79 -9.01 13.23 -0.61
CA ARG A 79 -8.01 14.29 -0.34
C ARG A 79 -7.56 14.37 1.13
N THR A 80 -8.39 13.94 2.07
CA THR A 80 -8.09 13.87 3.51
C THR A 80 -8.24 12.44 4.00
N THR A 81 -7.52 12.07 5.07
CA THR A 81 -7.60 10.74 5.69
C THR A 81 -9.03 10.39 6.07
N ILE A 82 -9.76 11.32 6.68
CA ILE A 82 -11.17 11.16 7.05
C ILE A 82 -12.03 10.90 5.81
N ARG A 83 -11.87 11.69 4.74
CA ARG A 83 -12.66 11.51 3.52
C ARG A 83 -12.37 10.17 2.85
N THR A 84 -11.11 9.74 2.78
CA THR A 84 -10.76 8.40 2.28
C THR A 84 -11.40 7.31 3.12
N GLY A 85 -11.30 7.41 4.45
CA GLY A 85 -11.88 6.44 5.38
C GLY A 85 -13.39 6.32 5.20
N LEU A 86 -14.11 7.44 5.12
CA LEU A 86 -15.56 7.44 4.86
C LEU A 86 -15.90 6.84 3.49
N MET A 87 -15.18 7.20 2.43
CA MET A 87 -15.41 6.64 1.09
C MET A 87 -15.20 5.12 1.06
N ALA A 88 -14.12 4.63 1.66
CA ALA A 88 -13.82 3.21 1.74
C ALA A 88 -14.85 2.48 2.62
N PHE A 89 -15.23 3.04 3.77
CA PHE A 89 -16.23 2.45 4.65
C PHE A 89 -17.61 2.34 4.00
N PHE A 90 -18.09 3.39 3.33
CA PHE A 90 -19.36 3.33 2.60
C PHE A 90 -19.29 2.37 1.42
N LEU A 91 -18.13 2.25 0.75
CA LEU A 91 -17.93 1.27 -0.30
C LEU A 91 -17.98 -0.17 0.25
N ALA A 92 -17.40 -0.44 1.42
CA ALA A 92 -17.45 -1.76 2.06
C ALA A 92 -18.88 -2.15 2.42
N ILE A 93 -19.64 -1.25 3.06
CA ILE A 93 -21.05 -1.47 3.35
C ILE A 93 -21.84 -1.72 2.06
N PHE A 94 -21.60 -0.90 1.03
CA PHE A 94 -22.28 -1.05 -0.24
C PHE A 94 -22.00 -2.42 -0.85
N ASP A 95 -20.73 -2.81 -0.94
CA ASP A 95 -20.31 -4.09 -1.50
C ASP A 95 -21.00 -5.25 -0.79
N GLU A 96 -20.86 -5.36 0.54
CA GLU A 96 -21.46 -6.41 1.36
C GLU A 96 -23.00 -6.48 1.24
N VAL A 97 -23.68 -5.34 1.29
CA VAL A 97 -25.15 -5.30 1.14
C VAL A 97 -25.57 -5.75 -0.27
N THR A 98 -24.80 -5.37 -1.30
CA THR A 98 -25.11 -5.80 -2.67
C THR A 98 -24.78 -7.26 -2.96
N GLN A 99 -23.93 -7.91 -2.15
CA GLN A 99 -23.71 -9.35 -2.27
C GLN A 99 -24.95 -10.18 -1.90
N GLU A 100 -25.91 -9.63 -1.13
CA GLU A 100 -27.18 -10.29 -0.80
C GLU A 100 -28.19 -10.31 -1.96
N ILE A 101 -27.87 -9.74 -3.12
CA ILE A 101 -28.78 -9.73 -4.27
C ILE A 101 -29.17 -11.17 -4.66
N PRO A 102 -30.50 -11.47 -4.76
CA PRO A 102 -30.97 -12.79 -5.16
C PRO A 102 -30.34 -13.27 -6.46
N GLY A 103 -29.72 -14.45 -6.43
CA GLY A 103 -29.01 -15.05 -7.56
C GLY A 103 -27.50 -15.16 -7.38
N LEU A 104 -26.89 -14.33 -6.53
CA LEU A 104 -25.46 -14.44 -6.19
C LEU A 104 -25.18 -15.63 -5.26
N ASN A 105 -26.15 -16.02 -4.44
CA ASN A 105 -26.03 -17.03 -3.38
C ASN A 105 -24.88 -16.73 -2.41
N ARG A 106 -24.77 -15.46 -2.03
CA ARG A 106 -23.86 -14.97 -0.98
C ARG A 106 -24.67 -14.33 0.14
N SER A 107 -24.09 -14.24 1.31
CA SER A 107 -24.67 -13.63 2.51
C SER A 107 -23.71 -12.58 3.03
N PHE A 108 -24.27 -11.50 3.58
CA PHE A 108 -23.49 -10.50 4.31
C PHE A 108 -22.65 -11.16 5.42
N ASP A 109 -21.34 -10.90 5.44
CA ASP A 109 -20.45 -11.35 6.50
C ASP A 109 -19.83 -10.15 7.23
N LEU A 110 -20.21 -9.98 8.50
CA LEU A 110 -19.68 -8.91 9.34
C LEU A 110 -18.15 -8.97 9.46
N MET A 111 -17.55 -10.16 9.38
CA MET A 111 -16.10 -10.31 9.47
C MET A 111 -15.38 -9.82 8.22
N ASP A 112 -16.02 -9.83 7.05
CA ASP A 112 -15.45 -9.26 5.82
C ASP A 112 -15.46 -7.73 5.90
N LEU A 113 -16.53 -7.13 6.45
CA LEU A 113 -16.57 -5.70 6.77
C LEU A 113 -15.47 -5.28 7.77
N VAL A 114 -15.17 -6.12 8.76
CA VAL A 114 -14.05 -5.90 9.69
C VAL A 114 -12.70 -5.96 8.96
N ALA A 115 -12.52 -6.94 8.06
CA ALA A 115 -11.32 -7.05 7.25
C ALA A 115 -11.11 -5.83 6.34
N ASP A 116 -12.18 -5.35 5.69
CA ASP A 116 -12.18 -4.15 4.85
C ASP A 116 -11.76 -2.89 5.63
N ALA A 117 -12.30 -2.74 6.84
CA ALA A 117 -11.94 -1.67 7.75
C ALA A 117 -10.46 -1.76 8.16
N GLY A 118 -9.98 -2.96 8.52
CA GLY A 118 -8.57 -3.20 8.87
C GLY A 118 -7.61 -2.86 7.73
N GLY A 119 -7.93 -3.27 6.50
CA GLY A 119 -7.15 -2.96 5.30
C GLY A 119 -7.10 -1.46 5.04
N THR A 120 -8.25 -0.80 5.13
CA THR A 120 -8.38 0.66 4.98
C THR A 120 -7.53 1.41 6.00
N LEU A 121 -7.62 1.05 7.28
CA LEU A 121 -6.87 1.69 8.36
C LEU A 121 -5.36 1.52 8.18
N THR A 122 -4.92 0.30 7.83
CA THR A 122 -3.51 0.00 7.53
C THR A 122 -2.98 0.88 6.40
N ALA A 123 -3.72 0.98 5.29
CA ALA A 123 -3.35 1.83 4.16
C ALA A 123 -3.32 3.33 4.51
N LEU A 124 -4.25 3.80 5.35
CA LEU A 124 -4.29 5.18 5.80
C LEU A 124 -3.12 5.50 6.75
N ALA A 125 -2.78 4.60 7.66
CA ALA A 125 -1.62 4.72 8.54
C ALA A 125 -0.34 4.79 7.69
N TRP A 126 -0.17 3.87 6.75
CA TRP A 126 0.96 3.86 5.81
C TRP A 126 1.07 5.16 5.00
N CYS A 127 -0.04 5.64 4.43
CA CYS A 127 -0.06 6.90 3.67
C CYS A 127 0.28 8.11 4.56
N THR A 128 -0.09 8.08 5.83
CA THR A 128 0.20 9.14 6.79
C THR A 128 1.68 9.11 7.20
N ALA A 129 2.25 7.93 7.43
CA ALA A 129 3.67 7.74 7.72
C ALA A 129 4.56 8.22 6.55
N LEU A 130 4.10 8.04 5.31
CA LEU A 130 4.81 8.52 4.12
C LEU A 130 4.53 9.99 3.77
N ALA A 131 3.60 10.66 4.44
CA ALA A 131 3.25 12.03 4.13
C ALA A 131 4.44 12.99 4.39
N PRO A 132 4.55 14.10 3.63
CA PRO A 132 5.58 15.11 3.90
C PRO A 132 5.49 15.60 5.35
N THR A 133 6.60 15.57 6.08
CA THR A 133 6.63 16.09 7.44
C THR A 133 6.82 17.60 7.39
N SER A 134 5.98 18.36 8.12
CA SER A 134 6.19 19.80 8.28
C SER A 134 7.45 20.09 9.10
N ARG A 135 7.80 19.17 10.01
CA ARG A 135 9.00 19.19 10.84
C ARG A 135 10.16 18.53 10.08
N GLY A 136 11.22 19.28 9.82
CA GLY A 136 12.42 18.79 9.14
C GLY A 136 13.29 19.92 8.58
N SER A 137 14.53 19.62 8.24
CA SER A 137 15.41 20.58 7.56
C SER A 137 14.90 20.87 6.14
N PHE A 138 15.29 22.02 5.58
CA PHE A 138 14.95 22.39 4.20
C PHE A 138 15.34 21.29 3.20
N SER A 139 16.53 20.72 3.32
CA SER A 139 17.02 19.64 2.47
C SER A 139 16.20 18.35 2.56
N HIS A 140 15.55 18.08 3.71
CA HIS A 140 14.64 16.95 3.86
C HIS A 140 13.31 17.22 3.14
N ARG A 141 12.72 18.39 3.36
CA ARG A 141 11.48 18.81 2.69
C ARG A 141 11.64 18.84 1.17
N LEU A 142 12.74 19.40 0.67
CA LEU A 142 13.04 19.45 -0.76
C LEU A 142 13.17 18.04 -1.36
N ARG A 143 13.82 17.11 -0.66
CA ARG A 143 13.91 15.70 -1.09
C ARG A 143 12.53 15.05 -1.17
N GLN A 144 11.68 15.25 -0.18
CA GLN A 144 10.30 14.74 -0.20
C GLN A 144 9.51 15.32 -1.38
N VAL A 145 9.51 16.64 -1.57
CA VAL A 145 8.83 17.31 -2.69
C VAL A 145 9.31 16.75 -4.03
N ARG A 146 10.62 16.56 -4.20
CA ARG A 146 11.20 15.98 -5.42
C ARG A 146 10.82 14.51 -5.61
N ARG A 147 10.76 13.71 -4.53
CA ARG A 147 10.28 12.31 -4.59
C ARG A 147 8.82 12.25 -5.04
N PHE A 148 7.96 13.11 -4.50
CA PHE A 148 6.56 13.20 -4.93
C PHE A 148 6.41 13.70 -6.36
N ALA A 149 7.20 14.68 -6.78
CA ALA A 149 7.23 15.14 -8.17
C ALA A 149 7.69 14.01 -9.12
N GLY A 150 8.70 13.23 -8.70
CA GLY A 150 9.21 12.08 -9.45
C GLY A 150 8.15 10.97 -9.57
N LEU A 151 7.46 10.65 -8.48
CA LEU A 151 6.35 9.70 -8.48
C LEU A 151 5.20 10.17 -9.38
N ARG A 152 4.83 11.45 -9.31
CA ARG A 152 3.78 12.01 -10.19
C ARG A 152 4.19 11.93 -11.65
N LEU A 153 5.45 12.22 -11.97
CA LEU A 153 5.98 12.06 -13.33
C LEU A 153 5.97 10.61 -13.80
N LEU A 154 6.32 9.66 -12.92
CA LEU A 154 6.22 8.22 -13.20
C LEU A 154 4.77 7.86 -13.55
N LEU A 155 3.82 8.25 -12.72
CA LEU A 155 2.40 7.91 -12.87
C LEU A 155 1.67 8.71 -13.97
N ALA A 156 2.35 9.63 -14.64
CA ALA A 156 1.81 10.38 -15.77
C ALA A 156 1.70 9.56 -17.07
N SER A 157 2.43 8.45 -17.17
CA SER A 157 2.41 7.57 -18.36
C SER A 157 1.57 6.33 -18.10
N PRO A 158 0.62 5.97 -18.98
CA PRO A 158 -0.16 4.73 -18.84
C PRO A 158 0.74 3.48 -18.89
N MET A 159 1.83 3.52 -19.66
CA MET A 159 2.77 2.38 -19.75
C MET A 159 3.42 2.07 -18.41
N ASN A 160 3.67 3.07 -17.57
CA ASN A 160 4.24 2.85 -16.24
C ASN A 160 3.23 2.16 -15.30
N TRP A 161 1.93 2.43 -15.45
CA TRP A 161 0.89 1.68 -14.73
C TRP A 161 0.86 0.22 -15.15
N VAL A 162 0.97 -0.05 -16.46
CA VAL A 162 1.09 -1.42 -16.98
C VAL A 162 2.30 -2.12 -16.36
N HIS A 163 3.48 -1.48 -16.33
CA HIS A 163 4.66 -2.07 -15.71
C HIS A 163 4.49 -2.34 -14.21
N ILE A 164 3.85 -1.45 -13.45
CA ILE A 164 3.55 -1.66 -12.02
C ILE A 164 2.61 -2.87 -11.86
N ALA A 165 1.54 -2.93 -12.66
CA ALA A 165 0.58 -4.04 -12.62
C ALA A 165 1.23 -5.37 -13.01
N THR A 166 1.99 -5.41 -14.11
CA THR A 166 2.73 -6.60 -14.56
C THR A 166 3.74 -7.05 -13.50
N GLY A 167 4.50 -6.13 -12.92
CA GLY A 167 5.43 -6.43 -11.83
C GLY A 167 4.72 -7.04 -10.64
N GLY A 168 3.62 -6.43 -10.20
CA GLY A 168 2.78 -6.96 -9.12
C GLY A 168 2.24 -8.36 -9.41
N VAL A 169 1.64 -8.59 -10.59
CA VAL A 169 1.10 -9.90 -10.98
C VAL A 169 2.18 -10.97 -11.03
N LEU A 170 3.34 -10.68 -11.64
CA LEU A 170 4.47 -11.63 -11.67
C LEU A 170 5.00 -11.95 -10.27
N GLY A 171 5.08 -10.94 -9.40
CA GLY A 171 5.43 -11.13 -7.99
C GLY A 171 4.43 -12.02 -7.28
N ALA A 172 3.13 -11.79 -7.49
CA ALA A 172 2.05 -12.58 -6.92
C ALA A 172 2.12 -14.05 -7.35
N MET A 173 2.31 -14.30 -8.65
CA MET A 173 2.46 -15.65 -9.19
C MET A 173 3.66 -16.37 -8.58
N LEU A 174 4.83 -15.70 -8.55
CA LEU A 174 6.06 -16.30 -8.03
C LEU A 174 5.96 -16.68 -6.55
N PHE A 175 5.55 -15.73 -5.70
CA PHE A 175 5.49 -15.97 -4.26
C PHE A 175 4.27 -16.79 -3.83
N GLY A 176 3.14 -16.67 -4.54
CA GLY A 176 1.97 -17.51 -4.30
C GLY A 176 2.27 -18.98 -4.57
N VAL A 177 2.92 -19.30 -5.70
CA VAL A 177 3.35 -20.67 -6.00
C VAL A 177 4.41 -21.14 -4.99
N LEU A 178 5.42 -20.31 -4.71
CA LEU A 178 6.47 -20.67 -3.74
C LEU A 178 5.88 -21.01 -2.37
N LEU A 179 5.02 -20.16 -1.82
CA LEU A 179 4.45 -20.35 -0.50
C LEU A 179 3.39 -21.45 -0.47
N GLY A 180 2.64 -21.65 -1.57
CA GLY A 180 1.71 -22.79 -1.69
C GLY A 180 2.41 -24.14 -1.75
N VAL A 181 3.61 -24.22 -2.35
CA VAL A 181 4.39 -25.46 -2.45
C VAL A 181 5.21 -25.72 -1.19
N VAL A 182 5.98 -24.72 -0.75
CA VAL A 182 6.94 -24.85 0.36
C VAL A 182 6.25 -24.66 1.72
N GLY A 183 5.25 -23.81 1.79
CA GLY A 183 4.57 -23.43 3.02
C GLY A 183 3.46 -24.38 3.45
N ARG A 184 3.43 -25.63 2.98
CA ARG A 184 2.43 -26.60 3.43
C ARG A 184 2.51 -26.76 4.94
N ASN A 185 1.48 -26.29 5.63
CA ASN A 185 1.35 -26.33 7.07
C ASN A 185 0.07 -27.10 7.42
N PRO A 186 0.09 -28.04 8.38
CA PRO A 186 -1.12 -28.76 8.79
C PRO A 186 -2.20 -27.86 9.41
N ILE A 187 -1.84 -26.66 9.88
CA ILE A 187 -2.71 -25.70 10.54
C ILE A 187 -3.29 -24.67 9.55
N ILE A 188 -2.51 -24.24 8.57
CA ILE A 188 -2.91 -23.21 7.60
C ILE A 188 -3.15 -23.87 6.25
N GLY A 189 -4.38 -23.74 5.72
CA GLY A 189 -4.76 -24.28 4.44
C GLY A 189 -3.80 -23.87 3.30
N PRO A 190 -3.55 -24.75 2.32
CA PRO A 190 -2.64 -24.47 1.21
C PRO A 190 -3.09 -23.25 0.38
N ILE A 191 -4.40 -23.02 0.29
CA ILE A 191 -4.99 -21.87 -0.42
C ILE A 191 -4.63 -20.57 0.30
N THR A 192 -4.76 -20.53 1.63
CA THR A 192 -4.37 -19.37 2.45
C THR A 192 -2.89 -19.04 2.27
N MET A 193 -2.02 -20.05 2.21
CA MET A 193 -0.59 -19.85 1.92
C MET A 193 -0.35 -19.29 0.51
N VAL A 194 -1.09 -19.77 -0.51
CA VAL A 194 -1.01 -19.19 -1.85
C VAL A 194 -1.44 -17.73 -1.84
N VAL A 195 -2.53 -17.38 -1.15
CA VAL A 195 -3.06 -16.01 -1.08
C VAL A 195 -2.08 -15.07 -0.37
N VAL A 196 -1.57 -15.45 0.80
CA VAL A 196 -0.57 -14.67 1.55
C VAL A 196 0.70 -14.46 0.72
N GLY A 197 1.19 -15.54 0.08
CA GLY A 197 2.33 -15.48 -0.81
C GLY A 197 2.08 -14.52 -1.98
N ALA A 198 0.92 -14.64 -2.62
CA ALA A 198 0.53 -13.80 -3.75
C ALA A 198 0.44 -12.31 -3.37
N MET A 199 -0.21 -11.98 -2.25
CA MET A 199 -0.29 -10.60 -1.74
C MET A 199 1.10 -10.03 -1.43
N THR A 200 1.92 -10.79 -0.72
CA THR A 200 3.29 -10.37 -0.35
C THR A 200 4.14 -10.13 -1.59
N GLY A 201 4.12 -11.07 -2.53
CA GLY A 201 4.83 -10.97 -3.80
C GLY A 201 4.35 -9.79 -4.63
N PHE A 202 3.04 -9.54 -4.69
CA PHE A 202 2.46 -8.39 -5.38
C PHE A 202 3.00 -7.08 -4.83
N VAL A 203 2.90 -6.89 -3.50
CA VAL A 203 3.33 -5.65 -2.84
C VAL A 203 4.83 -5.44 -3.04
N ALA A 204 5.65 -6.45 -2.79
CA ALA A 204 7.10 -6.35 -2.92
C ALA A 204 7.51 -5.97 -4.36
N ALA A 205 6.96 -6.66 -5.36
CA ALA A 205 7.29 -6.39 -6.75
C ALA A 205 6.77 -5.03 -7.24
N ALA A 206 5.53 -4.66 -6.88
CA ALA A 206 4.97 -3.34 -7.20
C ALA A 206 5.81 -2.20 -6.59
N VAL A 207 6.20 -2.33 -5.31
CA VAL A 207 7.06 -1.35 -4.64
C VAL A 207 8.43 -1.26 -5.31
N MET A 208 9.05 -2.39 -5.68
CA MET A 208 10.33 -2.38 -6.42
C MET A 208 10.21 -1.64 -7.75
N VAL A 209 9.16 -1.89 -8.54
CA VAL A 209 8.93 -1.21 -9.82
C VAL A 209 8.69 0.29 -9.61
N VAL A 210 7.88 0.67 -8.61
CA VAL A 210 7.62 2.08 -8.28
C VAL A 210 8.91 2.79 -7.84
N GLU A 211 9.73 2.15 -7.01
CA GLU A 211 10.99 2.72 -6.54
C GLU A 211 12.02 2.85 -7.67
N ALA A 212 12.17 1.83 -8.52
CA ALA A 212 13.04 1.88 -9.69
C ALA A 212 12.60 2.98 -10.67
N GLY A 213 11.30 3.02 -11.00
CA GLY A 213 10.70 4.02 -11.86
C GLY A 213 10.76 5.43 -11.27
N GLY A 214 10.60 5.57 -9.96
CA GLY A 214 10.72 6.83 -9.23
C GLY A 214 12.13 7.41 -9.32
N ARG A 215 13.16 6.57 -9.12
CA ARG A 215 14.57 6.98 -9.30
C ARG A 215 14.86 7.42 -10.73
N HIS A 216 14.35 6.67 -11.72
CA HIS A 216 14.48 7.05 -13.13
C HIS A 216 13.79 8.40 -13.41
N SER A 217 12.59 8.59 -12.87
CA SER A 217 11.81 9.82 -13.03
C SER A 217 12.48 11.03 -12.37
N ILE A 218 13.10 10.87 -11.20
CA ILE A 218 13.88 11.94 -10.55
C ILE A 218 15.10 12.32 -11.40
N LYS A 219 15.85 11.35 -11.92
CA LYS A 219 16.97 11.65 -12.85
C LYS A 219 16.48 12.42 -14.08
N ARG A 220 15.31 12.06 -14.60
CA ARG A 220 14.68 12.76 -15.73
C ARG A 220 14.24 14.18 -15.36
N LEU A 221 13.67 14.39 -14.16
CA LEU A 221 13.34 15.72 -13.65
C LEU A 221 14.56 16.63 -13.63
N ASP A 222 15.73 16.12 -13.22
CA ASP A 222 16.97 16.89 -13.18
C ASP A 222 17.54 17.16 -14.57
N ARG A 223 17.64 16.13 -15.41
CA ARG A 223 18.17 16.27 -16.77
C ARG A 223 17.38 17.28 -17.60
N GLU A 224 16.06 17.28 -17.44
CA GLU A 224 15.14 18.14 -18.20
C GLU A 224 14.72 19.40 -17.43
N ARG A 225 15.32 19.65 -16.25
CA ARG A 225 15.05 20.79 -15.36
C ARG A 225 13.55 21.06 -15.20
N ARG A 226 12.79 20.03 -14.85
CA ARG A 226 11.32 20.12 -14.82
C ARG A 226 10.82 20.85 -13.58
N CYS A 227 9.83 21.73 -13.75
CA CYS A 227 9.13 22.39 -12.66
C CYS A 227 8.54 21.35 -11.69
N LEU A 228 8.76 21.50 -10.38
CA LEU A 228 8.27 20.52 -9.38
C LEU A 228 6.75 20.54 -9.18
N ALA A 229 6.08 21.59 -9.67
CA ALA A 229 4.63 21.75 -9.56
C ALA A 229 3.87 21.15 -10.77
N CYS A 230 4.18 21.59 -12.00
CA CYS A 230 3.49 21.15 -13.21
C CYS A 230 4.24 20.09 -14.03
N LEU A 231 5.47 19.77 -13.63
CA LEU A 231 6.35 18.76 -14.26
C LEU A 231 6.78 19.08 -15.69
N ARG A 232 6.57 20.28 -16.22
CA ARG A 232 7.09 20.70 -17.53
C ARG A 232 8.55 21.12 -17.45
N ALA A 233 9.30 20.89 -18.52
CA ALA A 233 10.69 21.34 -18.65
C ALA A 233 10.76 22.88 -18.54
N THR A 234 11.74 23.41 -17.81
CA THR A 234 12.01 24.85 -17.76
C THR A 234 13.33 25.18 -18.47
N PRO A 235 13.34 26.08 -19.47
CA PRO A 235 14.52 26.33 -20.30
C PRO A 235 15.76 26.80 -19.52
N SER A 236 15.54 27.63 -18.48
CA SER A 236 16.61 28.24 -17.69
C SER A 236 16.83 27.60 -16.32
N GLY A 237 16.09 26.54 -15.96
CA GLY A 237 16.16 25.95 -14.61
C GLY A 237 15.60 26.84 -13.49
N GLY A 238 14.86 27.90 -13.85
CA GLY A 238 14.25 28.85 -12.92
C GLY A 238 12.73 28.70 -12.78
N ALA A 239 12.03 29.85 -12.71
CA ALA A 239 10.58 29.93 -12.65
C ALA A 239 9.92 29.29 -13.89
N CYS A 240 8.79 28.60 -13.67
CA CYS A 240 8.02 28.04 -14.76
C CYS A 240 7.25 29.14 -15.49
N GLN A 241 7.24 29.12 -16.83
CA GLN A 241 6.51 30.11 -17.63
C GLN A 241 4.98 29.90 -17.61
N ARG A 242 4.50 28.77 -17.07
CA ARG A 242 3.09 28.36 -17.13
C ARG A 242 2.41 28.29 -15.75
N CYS A 243 3.17 28.25 -14.66
CA CYS A 243 2.65 28.25 -13.30
C CYS A 243 3.65 28.91 -12.35
N ASP A 244 3.23 29.20 -11.13
CA ASP A 244 4.08 29.85 -10.11
C ASP A 244 5.17 28.93 -9.50
N GLY A 245 5.24 27.69 -9.98
CA GLY A 245 6.26 26.73 -9.56
C GLY A 245 7.63 27.01 -10.19
N ARG A 246 8.66 26.34 -9.66
CA ARG A 246 10.04 26.42 -10.18
C ARG A 246 10.72 25.05 -10.15
N TYR A 247 11.81 24.92 -10.90
CA TYR A 247 12.77 23.82 -10.69
C TYR A 247 13.65 24.17 -9.48
N LEU A 248 13.96 23.17 -8.66
CA LEU A 248 14.91 23.29 -7.56
C LEU A 248 15.88 22.12 -7.67
N ALA A 249 17.17 22.42 -7.82
CA ALA A 249 18.22 21.41 -7.92
C ALA A 249 18.29 20.56 -6.64
N ALA A 250 18.74 19.32 -6.78
CA ALA A 250 19.03 18.49 -5.60
C ALA A 250 20.11 19.17 -4.73
N PRO A 251 20.00 19.11 -3.39
CA PRO A 251 21.03 19.67 -2.52
C PRO A 251 22.40 19.04 -2.81
N ILE A 252 23.44 19.87 -2.95
CA ILE A 252 24.82 19.40 -3.17
C ILE A 252 25.25 18.53 -1.97
N GLY A 253 25.89 17.39 -2.24
CA GLY A 253 26.30 16.46 -1.19
C GLY A 253 25.17 15.57 -0.65
N SER A 254 23.94 15.65 -1.20
CA SER A 254 22.88 14.69 -0.89
C SER A 254 23.05 13.35 -1.61
N GLY A 255 24.29 12.83 -1.66
CA GLY A 255 24.51 11.42 -1.95
C GLY A 255 23.67 10.65 -0.94
N VAL A 256 22.65 9.96 -1.45
CA VAL A 256 21.55 9.36 -0.68
C VAL A 256 22.06 8.70 0.60
N PRO A 257 21.93 9.33 1.79
CA PRO A 257 22.29 8.67 3.05
C PRO A 257 21.37 7.49 3.38
N ASP A 258 20.27 7.35 2.61
CA ASP A 258 19.19 6.42 2.89
C ASP A 258 19.46 4.98 2.50
N ARG A 259 20.41 4.63 1.60
CA ARG A 259 20.53 3.20 1.23
C ARG A 259 20.95 2.35 2.42
N GLN A 260 21.88 2.83 3.23
CA GLN A 260 22.32 2.11 4.43
C GLN A 260 21.27 2.17 5.54
N VAL A 261 20.60 3.31 5.74
CA VAL A 261 19.55 3.43 6.75
C VAL A 261 18.34 2.58 6.38
N LEU A 262 17.85 2.67 5.15
CA LEU A 262 16.72 1.89 4.65
C LEU A 262 17.04 0.39 4.62
N LEU A 263 18.27 0.01 4.26
CA LEU A 263 18.74 -1.38 4.36
C LEU A 263 18.78 -1.85 5.82
N ARG A 264 19.30 -1.03 6.76
CA ARG A 264 19.32 -1.36 8.19
C ARG A 264 17.92 -1.51 8.76
N VAL A 265 17.00 -0.62 8.41
CA VAL A 265 15.59 -0.69 8.82
C VAL A 265 14.93 -1.92 8.19
N SER A 266 15.17 -2.21 6.92
CA SER A 266 14.62 -3.41 6.26
C SER A 266 15.15 -4.70 6.87
N ILE A 267 16.46 -4.77 7.18
CA ILE A 267 17.07 -5.90 7.89
C ILE A 267 16.47 -6.03 9.28
N LEU A 268 16.32 -4.92 10.02
CA LEU A 268 15.74 -4.93 11.36
C LEU A 268 14.30 -5.45 11.35
N VAL A 269 13.46 -4.94 10.44
CA VAL A 269 12.07 -5.38 10.27
C VAL A 269 12.02 -6.86 9.87
N PHE A 270 12.89 -7.29 8.95
CA PHE A 270 12.98 -8.69 8.55
C PHE A 270 13.40 -9.61 9.71
N VAL A 271 14.41 -9.22 10.48
CA VAL A 271 14.87 -9.96 11.67
C VAL A 271 13.77 -10.00 12.73
N LEU A 272 13.07 -8.89 12.96
CA LEU A 272 11.95 -8.83 13.91
C LEU A 272 10.80 -9.74 13.46
N ALA A 273 10.44 -9.72 12.17
CA ALA A 273 9.43 -10.59 11.60
C ALA A 273 9.82 -12.07 11.73
N LEU A 274 11.07 -12.43 11.42
CA LEU A 274 11.60 -13.78 11.65
C LEU A 274 11.54 -14.16 13.13
N PHE A 275 11.81 -13.23 14.05
CA PHE A 275 11.76 -13.50 15.48
C PHE A 275 10.32 -13.74 15.97
N ILE A 276 9.35 -12.95 15.50
CA ILE A 276 7.92 -13.13 15.79
C ILE A 276 7.44 -14.48 15.26
N VAL A 277 7.77 -14.80 13.99
CA VAL A 277 7.44 -16.08 13.36
C VAL A 277 8.09 -17.23 14.12
N ALA A 278 9.39 -17.17 14.40
CA ALA A 278 10.09 -18.18 15.17
C ALA A 278 9.49 -18.34 16.57
N PHE A 279 9.15 -17.26 17.28
CA PHE A 279 8.54 -17.31 18.60
C PHE A 279 7.15 -17.98 18.56
N TYR A 280 6.34 -17.66 17.55
CA TYR A 280 5.05 -18.30 17.32
C TYR A 280 5.18 -19.81 17.04
N PHE A 281 6.12 -20.18 16.17
CA PHE A 281 6.33 -21.58 15.77
C PHE A 281 7.15 -22.41 16.77
N ILE A 282 7.97 -21.80 17.63
CA ILE A 282 8.75 -22.52 18.66
C ILE A 282 7.83 -23.31 19.60
N ARG A 283 6.62 -22.81 19.89
CA ARG A 283 5.62 -23.57 20.66
C ARG A 283 4.98 -24.72 19.89
N ALA A 284 4.97 -24.66 18.56
CA ALA A 284 4.49 -25.75 17.71
C ALA A 284 5.53 -26.87 17.53
N ILE A 285 6.79 -26.67 17.96
CA ILE A 285 7.85 -27.68 17.90
C ILE A 285 7.79 -28.55 19.16
N PRO A 286 7.44 -29.85 19.06
CA PRO A 286 7.40 -30.75 20.21
C PRO A 286 8.79 -30.88 20.85
N GLY A 287 8.90 -30.67 22.16
CA GLY A 287 10.13 -30.87 22.94
C GLY A 287 10.93 -29.62 23.29
N LEU A 288 10.58 -28.43 22.77
CA LEU A 288 11.18 -27.15 23.14
C LEU A 288 10.36 -26.47 24.25
N SER A 289 10.50 -26.93 25.50
CA SER A 289 9.86 -26.27 26.65
C SER A 289 10.65 -25.01 27.05
N ILE A 290 10.47 -23.92 26.32
CA ILE A 290 10.84 -22.61 26.86
C ILE A 290 9.89 -22.35 28.03
N GLY A 291 10.45 -22.27 29.24
CA GLY A 291 9.72 -22.21 30.50
C GLY A 291 8.52 -21.27 30.47
N GLN A 292 7.41 -21.72 31.06
CA GLN A 292 6.13 -21.01 31.17
C GLN A 292 6.35 -19.58 31.68
N VAL A 293 6.27 -18.61 30.78
CA VAL A 293 6.18 -17.20 31.17
C VAL A 293 4.70 -16.92 31.40
N PRO A 294 4.24 -16.71 32.65
CA PRO A 294 2.81 -16.71 32.99
C PRO A 294 2.00 -15.64 32.24
N ILE A 295 2.63 -14.49 31.98
CA ILE A 295 2.01 -13.37 31.25
C ILE A 295 1.78 -13.75 29.79
N LEU A 296 2.73 -14.45 29.16
CA LEU A 296 2.57 -14.91 27.78
C LEU A 296 1.50 -15.99 27.70
N ASP A 297 1.44 -16.91 28.67
CA ASP A 297 0.34 -17.89 28.74
C ASP A 297 -1.01 -17.21 28.91
N ALA A 298 -1.12 -16.16 29.72
CA ALA A 298 -2.37 -15.39 29.85
C ALA A 298 -2.76 -14.71 28.53
N ILE A 299 -1.80 -14.09 27.83
CA ILE A 299 -2.04 -13.45 26.52
C ILE A 299 -2.42 -14.49 25.47
N PHE A 300 -1.73 -15.63 25.40
CA PHE A 300 -2.02 -16.70 24.45
C PHE A 300 -3.32 -17.43 24.76
N THR A 301 -3.67 -17.62 26.04
CA THR A 301 -4.94 -18.23 26.43
C THR A 301 -6.09 -17.30 26.05
N TRP A 302 -5.94 -16.00 26.29
CA TRP A 302 -6.90 -15.00 25.83
C TRP A 302 -6.98 -14.95 24.29
N TYR A 303 -5.84 -14.99 23.59
CA TYR A 303 -5.79 -14.99 22.13
C TYR A 303 -6.40 -16.26 21.52
N GLY A 304 -6.16 -17.43 22.14
CA GLY A 304 -6.75 -18.71 21.71
C GLY A 304 -8.23 -18.86 22.06
N GLN A 305 -8.78 -17.97 22.90
CA GLN A 305 -10.22 -17.84 23.12
C GLN A 305 -10.90 -16.97 22.05
N LEU A 306 -10.13 -16.26 21.22
CA LEU A 306 -10.69 -15.54 20.08
C LEU A 306 -11.11 -16.55 19.02
N GLU A 307 -12.25 -16.29 18.38
CA GLU A 307 -12.62 -17.01 17.16
C GLU A 307 -11.51 -16.85 16.11
N ALA A 308 -11.29 -17.87 15.28
CA ALA A 308 -10.20 -17.88 14.29
C ALA A 308 -10.22 -16.66 13.36
N SER A 309 -11.40 -16.09 13.12
CA SER A 309 -11.61 -14.87 12.35
C SER A 309 -11.12 -13.60 13.10
N MET A 310 -11.28 -13.52 14.42
CA MET A 310 -10.81 -12.42 15.26
C MET A 310 -9.30 -12.43 15.48
N SER A 311 -8.71 -13.62 15.64
CA SER A 311 -7.26 -13.76 15.77
C SER A 311 -6.53 -13.25 14.52
N MET A 312 -6.99 -13.66 13.32
CA MET A 312 -6.44 -13.15 12.05
C MET A 312 -6.55 -11.63 11.88
N ALA A 313 -7.68 -11.02 12.27
CA ALA A 313 -7.86 -9.56 12.21
C ALA A 313 -6.92 -8.81 13.18
N MET A 314 -6.69 -9.39 14.37
CA MET A 314 -5.74 -8.86 15.34
C MET A 314 -4.29 -8.97 14.84
N ASP A 315 -3.89 -10.09 14.24
CA ASP A 315 -2.57 -10.27 13.65
C ASP A 315 -2.31 -9.25 12.54
N ALA A 316 -3.29 -9.05 11.65
CA ALA A 316 -3.22 -8.06 10.57
C ALA A 316 -3.10 -6.63 11.13
N THR A 317 -3.82 -6.31 12.20
CA THR A 317 -3.78 -5.00 12.87
C THR A 317 -2.44 -4.75 13.56
N PHE A 318 -1.91 -5.73 14.29
CA PHE A 318 -0.59 -5.62 14.93
C PHE A 318 0.54 -5.48 13.90
N LEU A 319 0.51 -6.27 12.82
CA LEU A 319 1.44 -6.12 11.71
C LEU A 319 1.36 -4.72 11.08
N GLY A 320 0.15 -4.18 10.91
CA GLY A 320 -0.06 -2.82 10.40
C GLY A 320 0.48 -1.73 11.33
N ILE A 321 0.34 -1.89 12.66
CA ILE A 321 0.81 -0.92 13.66
C ILE A 321 2.33 -0.94 13.80
N PHE A 322 2.97 -2.12 13.83
CA PHE A 322 4.44 -2.21 13.97
C PHE A 322 5.20 -1.87 12.70
N ALA A 323 4.54 -1.89 11.54
CA ALA A 323 5.13 -1.48 10.26
C ALA A 323 5.05 0.04 10.00
N ALA A 324 4.29 0.79 10.81
CA ALA A 324 4.11 2.25 10.71
C ALA A 324 5.08 3.03 11.62
#